data_AF-A0A9D5H0K3-F1
#
_entry.id   AF-A0A9D5H0K3-F1
#
_cell.length_a   1.000
_cell.length_b   1.000
_cell.length_c   1.000
_cell.angle_alpha   90.00
_cell.angle_beta   90.00
_cell.angle_gamma   90.00
#
_symmetry.space_group_name_H-M   'P 1'
#
loop_
_entity.id
_entity.type
_entity.pdbx_description
1 polymer ?
#
loop_
_entity_poly.entity_id
_entity_poly.type
_entity_poly.pdbx_seq_one_letter_code
_entity_poly.pdbx_strand_id
1 'polypeptide(L)'
;IFLYSIAWSSWVPYALAGFSVLGVLVRPTITSIASKQVGPNEQGMVQGCLSGITSVANIISPLIFSPLTALFLSEDAPFNFPGFSLMCLGLILMTAFFLSLMIRAAPPIVGDKVSSNRCTDTLV
;
A
#
# COMPACT_ATOMS: atom_id res chain seq x y z
N ILE A 1 0.95 13.86 -1.55
CA ILE A 1 1.61 13.63 -2.85
C ILE A 1 1.33 14.77 -3.85
N PHE A 2 0.08 15.17 -4.08
CA PHE A 2 -0.27 16.32 -4.93
C PHE A 2 0.37 17.64 -4.49
N LEU A 3 0.47 17.87 -3.19
CA LEU A 3 1.15 19.04 -2.63
C LEU A 3 2.68 19.02 -2.87
N TYR A 4 3.31 17.85 -3.02
CA TYR A 4 4.71 17.75 -3.43
C TYR A 4 4.90 18.08 -4.91
N SER A 5 3.94 17.72 -5.77
CA SER A 5 4.01 18.02 -7.20
C SER A 5 3.83 19.49 -7.56
N ILE A 6 3.05 20.23 -6.76
CA ILE A 6 2.75 21.67 -6.98
C ILE A 6 3.64 22.53 -6.07
N ALA A 7 4.69 21.95 -5.45
CA ALA A 7 5.52 22.66 -4.48
C ALA A 7 6.17 23.90 -5.11
N TRP A 8 5.59 25.06 -4.83
CA TRP A 8 6.04 26.38 -5.29
C TRP A 8 7.26 26.88 -4.50
N SER A 9 7.64 26.18 -3.43
CA SER A 9 8.73 26.59 -2.55
C SER A 9 9.39 25.41 -1.85
N SER A 10 10.71 25.52 -1.62
CA SER A 10 11.58 24.48 -1.06
C SER A 10 11.22 24.06 0.36
N TRP A 11 10.46 24.88 1.11
CA TRP A 11 10.05 24.57 2.49
C TRP A 11 8.86 23.59 2.56
N VAL A 12 8.05 23.50 1.49
CA VAL A 12 6.82 22.69 1.44
C VAL A 12 7.11 21.19 1.68
N PRO A 13 8.14 20.57 1.04
CA PRO A 13 8.57 19.22 1.36
C PRO A 13 8.88 18.96 2.83
N TYR A 14 9.49 19.93 3.53
CA TYR A 14 9.86 19.78 4.95
C TYR A 14 8.63 19.84 5.87
N ALA A 15 7.68 20.73 5.59
CA ALA A 15 6.42 20.80 6.34
C ALA A 15 5.57 19.53 6.16
N LEU A 16 5.50 19.01 4.93
CA LEU A 16 4.81 17.74 4.64
C LEU A 16 5.51 16.53 5.24
N ALA A 17 6.84 16.53 5.34
CA ALA A 17 7.58 15.50 6.06
C ALA A 17 7.15 15.44 7.54
N GLY A 18 6.89 16.58 8.19
CA GLY A 18 6.29 16.59 9.53
C GLY A 18 4.91 15.92 9.59
N PHE A 19 4.09 16.10 8.56
CA PHE A 19 2.76 15.47 8.46
C PHE A 19 2.81 13.97 8.12
N SER A 20 3.93 13.48 7.58
CA SER A 20 4.11 12.08 7.19
C SER A 20 4.02 11.09 8.38
N VAL A 21 4.11 11.58 9.61
CA VAL A 21 3.90 10.81 10.85
C VAL A 21 2.53 10.11 10.85
N LEU A 22 1.49 10.71 10.28
CA LEU A 22 0.18 10.07 10.14
C LEU A 22 0.23 8.83 9.23
N GLY A 23 1.14 8.81 8.26
CA GLY A 23 1.37 7.66 7.37
C GLY A 23 1.92 6.43 8.09
N VAL A 24 2.62 6.62 9.21
CA VAL A 24 3.16 5.50 10.01
C VAL A 24 2.04 4.66 10.62
N LEU A 25 0.87 5.26 10.87
CA LEU A 25 -0.29 4.57 11.44
C LEU A 25 -1.02 3.67 10.43
N VAL A 26 -0.74 3.78 9.13
CA VAL A 26 -1.42 3.01 8.08
C VAL A 26 -1.15 1.51 8.23
N ARG A 27 0.13 1.13 8.38
CA ARG A 27 0.54 -0.27 8.54
C ARG A 27 -0.12 -0.97 9.74
N PRO A 28 -0.05 -0.42 10.97
CA PRO A 28 -0.71 -1.05 12.12
C PRO A 28 -2.24 -1.06 12.00
N THR A 29 -2.84 -0.11 11.29
CA THR A 29 -4.30 -0.10 11.05
C THR A 29 -4.72 -1.25 10.14
N ILE A 30 -4.00 -1.48 9.04
CA ILE A 30 -4.28 -2.58 8.11
C ILE A 30 -4.11 -3.93 8.82
N THR A 31 -3.01 -4.11 9.57
CA THR A 31 -2.78 -5.37 10.30
C THR A 31 -3.76 -5.57 11.45
N SER A 32 -4.26 -4.49 12.08
CA SER A 32 -5.30 -4.56 13.12
C SER A 32 -6.67 -4.97 12.56
N ILE A 33 -7.05 -4.46 11.38
CA ILE A 33 -8.29 -4.89 10.71
C ILE A 33 -8.16 -6.34 10.26
N ALA A 34 -7.01 -6.71 9.68
CA ALA A 34 -6.75 -8.06 9.23
C ALA A 34 -6.75 -9.07 10.38
N SER A 35 -6.11 -8.76 11.52
CA SER A 35 -6.08 -9.65 12.70
C SER A 35 -7.44 -9.85 13.36
N LYS A 36 -8.38 -8.91 13.19
CA LYS A 36 -9.77 -9.07 13.66
C LYS A 36 -10.59 -10.04 12.81
N GLN A 37 -10.16 -10.30 11.57
CA GLN A 37 -10.88 -11.18 10.64
C GLN A 37 -10.33 -12.61 10.60
N VAL A 38 -9.20 -12.89 11.26
CA VAL A 38 -8.56 -14.21 11.25
C VAL A 38 -8.23 -14.72 12.66
N GLY A 39 -8.30 -16.05 12.85
CA GLY A 39 -7.97 -16.66 14.12
C GLY A 39 -6.47 -16.55 14.48
N PRO A 40 -6.09 -16.72 15.77
CA PRO A 40 -4.69 -16.62 16.20
C PRO A 40 -3.73 -17.55 15.45
N ASN A 41 -4.22 -18.68 14.94
CA ASN A 41 -3.44 -19.64 14.16
C ASN A 41 -3.19 -19.22 12.70
N GLU A 42 -3.91 -18.21 12.19
CA GLU A 42 -3.86 -17.78 10.78
C GLU A 42 -3.20 -16.41 10.58
N GLN A 43 -2.88 -15.69 11.66
CA GLN A 43 -2.27 -14.35 11.61
C GLN A 43 -0.92 -14.36 10.88
N GLY A 44 -0.11 -15.42 11.06
CA GLY A 44 1.17 -15.57 10.37
C GLY A 44 1.02 -15.71 8.85
N MET A 45 -0.04 -16.36 8.38
CA MET A 45 -0.33 -16.50 6.94
C MET A 45 -0.73 -15.17 6.31
N VAL A 46 -1.58 -14.40 7.00
CA VAL A 46 -2.04 -13.09 6.54
C VAL A 46 -0.90 -12.07 6.53
N GLN A 47 -0.07 -12.04 7.57
CA GLN A 47 1.12 -11.18 7.61
C GLN A 47 2.16 -11.58 6.57
N GLY A 48 2.35 -12.89 6.34
CA GLY A 48 3.21 -13.41 5.27
C GLY A 48 2.75 -12.96 3.89
N CYS A 49 1.44 -13.05 3.61
CA CYS A 49 0.86 -12.57 2.35
C CYS A 49 1.04 -11.05 2.16
N LEU A 50 0.72 -10.25 3.19
CA LEU A 50 0.90 -8.80 3.15
C LEU A 50 2.37 -8.39 2.93
N SER A 51 3.30 -9.10 3.58
CA SER A 51 4.74 -8.91 3.39
C SER A 51 5.17 -9.29 1.98
N GLY A 52 4.63 -10.38 1.42
CA GLY A 52 4.87 -10.80 0.04
C GLY A 52 4.44 -9.75 -0.97
N ILE A 53 3.21 -9.23 -0.85
CA ILE A 53 2.68 -8.14 -1.70
C ILE A 53 3.57 -6.89 -1.58
N THR A 54 3.96 -6.53 -0.37
CA THR A 54 4.84 -5.37 -0.12
C THR A 54 6.21 -5.56 -0.77
N SER A 55 6.77 -6.77 -0.72
CA SER A 55 8.06 -7.09 -1.34
C SER A 55 8.02 -6.92 -2.86
N VAL A 56 7.00 -7.49 -3.52
CA VAL A 56 6.81 -7.35 -4.96
C VAL A 56 6.60 -5.87 -5.33
N ALA A 57 5.79 -5.14 -4.58
CA ALA A 57 5.58 -3.71 -4.79
C ALA A 57 6.89 -2.91 -4.68
N ASN A 58 7.76 -3.23 -3.73
CA ASN A 58 9.06 -2.57 -3.55
C ASN A 58 10.04 -2.85 -4.68
N ILE A 59 9.92 -3.96 -5.41
CA ILE A 59 10.75 -4.25 -6.59
C ILE A 59 10.21 -3.48 -7.81
N ILE A 60 8.90 -3.53 -8.03
CA ILE A 60 8.25 -2.93 -9.21
C ILE A 60 8.27 -1.40 -9.16
N SER A 61 8.05 -0.82 -7.98
CA SER A 61 7.93 0.63 -7.81
C SER A 61 9.18 1.41 -8.32
N PRO A 62 10.40 1.15 -7.84
CA PRO A 62 11.59 1.85 -8.34
C PRO A 62 11.89 1.52 -9.80
N LEU A 63 11.56 0.32 -10.28
CA LEU A 63 11.80 -0.06 -11.68
C LEU A 63 11.03 0.82 -12.66
N ILE A 64 9.81 1.24 -12.30
CA ILE A 64 8.96 2.11 -13.13
C ILE A 64 9.27 3.59 -12.85
N PHE A 65 9.34 3.97 -11.57
CA PHE A 65 9.45 5.39 -11.20
C PHE A 65 10.86 5.96 -11.34
N SER A 66 11.91 5.15 -11.19
CA SER A 66 13.30 5.62 -11.34
C SER A 66 13.59 6.17 -12.74
N PRO A 67 13.37 5.42 -13.85
CA PRO A 67 13.61 5.96 -15.18
C PRO A 67 12.66 7.10 -15.54
N LEU A 68 11.40 7.05 -15.10
CA LEU A 68 10.43 8.12 -15.32
C LEU A 68 10.86 9.43 -14.64
N THR A 69 11.34 9.33 -13.40
CA THR A 69 11.86 10.48 -12.65
C THR A 69 13.14 11.02 -13.30
N ALA A 70 14.06 10.15 -13.72
CA ALA A 70 15.28 10.56 -14.40
C ALA A 70 15.01 11.30 -15.73
N LEU A 71 14.04 10.84 -16.53
CA LEU A 71 13.68 11.48 -17.80
C LEU A 71 13.09 12.88 -17.63
N PHE A 72 12.25 13.10 -16.62
CA PHE A 72 11.59 14.40 -16.39
C PHE A 72 12.40 15.37 -15.51
N LEU A 73 13.49 14.90 -14.89
CA LEU A 73 14.49 15.76 -14.24
C LEU A 73 15.71 16.08 -15.11
N SER A 74 15.88 15.41 -16.26
CA SER A 74 16.99 15.66 -17.17
C SER A 74 16.81 16.97 -17.94
N GLU A 75 17.91 17.61 -18.34
CA GLU A 75 17.94 18.86 -19.12
C GLU A 75 17.36 18.70 -20.54
N ASP A 76 17.28 17.46 -21.04
CA ASP A 76 16.73 17.08 -22.36
C ASP A 76 15.22 16.75 -22.33
N ALA A 77 14.50 17.20 -21.30
CA ALA A 77 13.09 16.86 -21.14
C ALA A 77 12.22 17.54 -22.22
N PRO A 78 11.36 16.79 -22.94
CA PRO A 78 10.43 17.37 -23.92
C PRO A 78 9.36 18.29 -23.29
N PHE A 79 9.22 18.26 -21.95
CA PHE A 79 8.37 19.15 -21.15
C PHE A 79 9.07 19.51 -19.82
N ASN A 80 9.24 20.81 -19.55
CA ASN A 80 9.82 21.33 -18.30
C ASN A 80 8.83 21.24 -17.13
N PHE A 81 8.67 20.04 -16.55
CA PHE A 81 7.87 19.85 -15.34
C PHE A 81 8.53 18.83 -14.38
N PRO A 82 9.42 19.27 -13.48
CA PRO A 82 10.17 18.36 -12.60
C PRO A 82 9.28 17.57 -11.62
N GLY A 83 8.05 18.03 -11.37
CA GLY A 83 7.06 17.36 -10.53
C GLY A 83 6.23 16.27 -11.23
N PHE A 84 6.52 15.94 -12.50
CA PHE A 84 5.66 15.07 -13.32
C PHE A 84 5.52 13.64 -12.77
N SER A 85 6.64 13.03 -12.37
CA SER A 85 6.66 11.69 -11.77
C SER A 85 5.79 11.62 -10.50
N LEU A 86 5.82 12.67 -9.69
CA LEU A 86 4.99 12.78 -8.49
C LEU A 86 3.50 13.00 -8.81
N MET A 87 3.17 13.71 -9.90
CA MET A 87 1.78 13.83 -10.38
C MET A 87 1.24 12.48 -10.81
N CYS A 88 2.01 11.72 -11.59
CA CYS A 88 1.64 10.37 -12.01
C CYS A 88 1.39 9.46 -10.81
N LEU A 89 2.29 9.49 -9.81
CA LEU A 89 2.09 8.77 -8.55
C LEU A 89 0.81 9.20 -7.83
N GLY A 90 0.51 10.50 -7.82
CA GLY A 90 -0.74 11.03 -7.28
C GLY A 90 -1.99 10.50 -7.99
N LEU A 91 -1.98 10.47 -9.32
CA LEU A 91 -3.09 9.94 -10.12
C LEU A 91 -3.30 8.45 -9.86
N ILE A 92 -2.24 7.65 -9.81
CA ILE A 92 -2.31 6.22 -9.49
C ILE A 92 -2.93 6.02 -8.10
N LEU A 93 -2.51 6.82 -7.11
CA LEU A 93 -3.07 6.76 -5.74
C LEU A 93 -4.55 7.19 -5.69
N MET A 94 -4.97 8.18 -6.47
CA MET A 94 -6.38 8.57 -6.58
C MET A 94 -7.23 7.48 -7.22
N THR A 95 -6.75 6.87 -8.30
CA THR A 95 -7.44 5.74 -8.92
C THR A 95 -7.54 4.55 -7.96
N ALA A 96 -6.46 4.23 -7.23
CA ALA A 96 -6.47 3.18 -6.22
C ALA A 96 -7.45 3.47 -5.07
N PHE A 97 -7.51 4.72 -4.61
CA PHE A 97 -8.48 5.16 -3.61
C PHE A 97 -9.93 5.02 -4.13
N PHE A 98 -10.19 5.45 -5.35
CA PHE A 98 -11.51 5.33 -5.97
C PHE A 98 -11.94 3.86 -6.14
N LEU A 99 -11.03 3.01 -6.60
CA LEU A 99 -11.25 1.56 -6.67
C LEU A 99 -11.53 0.97 -5.28
N SER A 100 -10.80 1.40 -4.25
CA SER A 100 -11.04 0.96 -2.88
C SER A 100 -12.43 1.36 -2.36
N LEU A 101 -12.97 2.50 -2.78
CA LEU A 101 -14.35 2.91 -2.45
C LEU A 101 -15.39 2.13 -3.26
N MET A 102 -15.07 1.78 -4.50
CA MET A 102 -15.95 1.00 -5.38
C MET A 102 -16.03 -0.47 -4.99
N ILE A 103 -14.96 -1.04 -4.41
CA ILE A 103 -14.98 -2.37 -3.82
C ILE A 103 -15.89 -2.31 -2.59
N ARG A 104 -17.13 -2.80 -2.74
CA ARG A 104 -18.01 -3.06 -1.61
C ARG A 104 -17.28 -3.99 -0.63
N ALA A 105 -17.32 -3.66 0.66
CA ALA A 105 -16.78 -4.51 1.71
C ALA A 105 -17.28 -5.94 1.50
N ALA A 106 -16.38 -6.85 1.17
CA ALA A 106 -16.71 -8.27 1.14
C ALA A 106 -17.23 -8.65 2.53
N PRO A 107 -18.31 -9.43 2.63
CA PRO A 107 -18.77 -9.93 3.92
C PRO A 107 -17.60 -10.65 4.61
N PRO A 108 -17.52 -10.57 5.96
CA PRO A 108 -16.44 -11.20 6.71
C PRO A 108 -16.38 -12.68 6.31
N ILE A 109 -15.18 -13.15 5.97
CA ILE A 109 -14.95 -14.58 5.71
C ILE A 109 -15.25 -15.29 7.03
N VAL A 110 -16.45 -15.87 7.12
CA VAL A 110 -16.82 -16.78 8.20
C VAL A 110 -15.85 -17.95 8.06
N GLY A 111 -14.92 -18.05 9.02
CA GLY A 111 -13.99 -19.15 9.11
C GLY A 111 -14.75 -20.47 9.00
N ASP A 112 -14.56 -21.15 7.88
CA ASP A 112 -15.16 -22.44 7.66
C ASP A 112 -14.56 -23.38 8.71
N LYS A 113 -15.42 -23.95 9.55
CA LYS A 113 -15.04 -24.87 10.62
C LYS A 113 -14.55 -26.17 9.99
N VAL A 114 -13.33 -26.21 9.47
CA VAL A 114 -12.70 -27.42 8.97
C VAL A 114 -11.39 -27.66 9.71
N SER A 115 -11.49 -28.07 10.98
CA SER A 115 -10.59 -29.09 11.59
C SER A 115 -10.96 -29.34 13.06
N SER A 116 -12.24 -29.60 13.36
CA SER A 116 -12.67 -30.11 14.68
C SER A 116 -13.29 -31.49 14.56
N ASN A 117 -12.74 -32.36 13.69
CA ASN A 117 -13.12 -33.77 13.65
C ASN A 117 -11.94 -34.74 13.47
N ARG A 118 -10.70 -34.27 13.25
CA ARG A 118 -9.56 -35.20 13.01
C ARG A 118 -8.88 -35.69 14.30
N CYS A 119 -9.35 -35.31 15.48
CA CYS A 119 -8.77 -35.71 16.77
C CYS A 119 -9.57 -36.83 17.49
N THR A 120 -10.72 -37.23 16.95
CA THR A 120 -11.59 -38.23 17.60
C THR A 120 -11.53 -39.61 16.95
N ASP A 121 -10.84 -39.76 15.80
CA ASP A 121 -10.74 -41.04 15.05
C ASP A 121 -9.39 -41.76 15.24
N THR A 122 -8.56 -41.37 16.22
CA THR A 122 -7.28 -42.06 16.52
C THR A 122 -7.27 -42.72 17.91
N LEU A 123 -8.41 -42.75 18.59
CA LEU A 123 -8.58 -43.39 19.91
C LEU A 123 -9.87 -44.22 20.04
N VAL A 124 -10.21 -45.02 19.02
CA VAL A 124 -11.09 -46.19 19.16
C VAL A 124 -10.54 -47.33 18.31
#